data_AF-A0A522MU31-F1
#
_entry.id   AF-A0A522MU31-F1
#
_cell.length_a   1.000
_cell.length_b   1.000
_cell.length_c   1.000
_cell.angle_alpha   90.00
_cell.angle_beta   90.00
_cell.angle_gamma   90.00
#
_symmetry.space_group_name_H-M   'P 1'
#
loop_
_entity.id
_entity.type
_entity.pdbx_description
1 polymer ?
#
loop_
_entity_poly.entity_id
_entity_poly.type
_entity_poly.pdbx_seq_one_letter_code
_entity_poly.pdbx_strand_id
1 'polypeptide(L)'
;MVVNDILATLGVDLSTWKGDALTSRSPRDGATLATLAVDSAADAERKIDAAHAAFLKWRTVPAPLRGELVRVFGNVLRKHKEPLGQLVTLEAGKIRSEGLGEVQEMIDICDFAVGLSRQLYGLTIASERPGHRMMETWHPLGVCGVISAFNFPVAVWAWNAALALVCGDPIVWKPSEKTPLTAIACQALFNQAVREFDQAHPGVAPAGLTQLVIGGREVGEALTRSHKVPLVSATGSVRMGTEVAQTLSKRLARSILELGGNNGMIVAPSADLDLVVRAVTFASVGTAGQRCTTLRRLIVHRSVVETLLPRLEKAFASVKVGDPLDADTLVGPLIDRASFDAMQAALAEARKDGGQVTGGERVDVGHESAYYVHPAIVRMPAQTGVVERETFAPILYVLVYDDFDQALAVHNAVPQGLSSAIFTNDMREAEQFMSVAGSDCGIVNVNIGTSGAEIGGAFGGEKETGGGRESGSDSWKNYMRRATNTINYSRELPLAQGVKFDV
;
A
#
# COMPACT_ATOMS: atom_id res chain seq x y z
N MET A 1 21.45 -12.86 -11.44
CA MET A 1 22.57 -12.16 -10.76
C MET A 1 22.60 -12.61 -9.31
N VAL A 2 23.76 -12.73 -8.68
CA VAL A 2 23.84 -12.99 -7.23
C VAL A 2 23.40 -11.72 -6.51
N VAL A 3 22.74 -11.83 -5.34
CA VAL A 3 22.19 -10.67 -4.61
C VAL A 3 23.21 -9.55 -4.39
N ASN A 4 24.48 -9.89 -4.16
CA ASN A 4 25.57 -8.92 -4.00
C ASN A 4 25.80 -8.07 -5.27
N ASP A 5 25.73 -8.68 -6.46
CA ASP A 5 25.90 -7.95 -7.73
C ASP A 5 24.74 -6.99 -7.98
N ILE A 6 23.52 -7.42 -7.60
CA ILE A 6 22.32 -6.59 -7.69
C ILE A 6 22.45 -5.37 -6.78
N LEU A 7 22.83 -5.59 -5.51
CA LEU A 7 23.03 -4.52 -4.54
C LEU A 7 24.15 -3.56 -4.96
N ALA A 8 25.27 -4.07 -5.48
CA ALA A 8 26.35 -3.23 -6.00
C ALA A 8 25.89 -2.38 -7.18
N THR A 9 25.10 -2.94 -8.10
CA THR A 9 24.49 -2.20 -9.22
C THR A 9 23.55 -1.09 -8.75
N LEU A 10 22.88 -1.31 -7.60
CA LEU A 10 21.99 -0.33 -6.96
C LEU A 10 22.74 0.68 -6.09
N GLY A 11 24.07 0.67 -6.09
CA GLY A 11 24.91 1.58 -5.31
C GLY A 11 24.91 1.29 -3.81
N VAL A 12 24.55 0.07 -3.41
CA VAL A 12 24.54 -0.37 -2.01
C VAL A 12 25.90 -0.97 -1.65
N ASP A 13 26.58 -0.36 -0.67
CA ASP A 13 27.69 -0.99 0.04
C ASP A 13 27.16 -1.82 1.21
N LEU A 14 26.92 -3.10 0.97
CA LEU A 14 26.37 -4.02 1.98
C LEU A 14 27.26 -4.12 3.23
N SER A 15 28.56 -3.82 3.15
CA SER A 15 29.45 -3.90 4.31
C SER A 15 29.05 -2.93 5.43
N THR A 16 28.43 -1.80 5.07
CA THR A 16 27.93 -0.78 6.01
C THR A 16 26.63 -1.18 6.72
N TRP A 17 25.96 -2.23 6.24
CA TRP A 17 24.68 -2.71 6.77
C TRP A 17 24.80 -4.07 7.47
N LYS A 18 25.94 -4.76 7.33
CA LYS A 18 26.15 -6.10 7.89
C LYS A 18 26.10 -6.08 9.43
N GLY A 19 25.56 -7.15 9.99
CA GLY A 19 25.51 -7.42 11.42
C GLY A 19 25.03 -8.84 11.68
N ASP A 20 24.59 -9.10 12.91
CA ASP A 20 24.15 -10.42 13.38
C ASP A 20 22.71 -10.44 13.92
N ALA A 21 21.98 -9.31 13.82
CA ALA A 21 20.69 -9.12 14.49
C ALA A 21 19.47 -9.46 13.63
N LEU A 22 19.47 -9.10 12.33
CA LEU A 22 18.33 -9.35 11.42
C LEU A 22 18.77 -10.15 10.21
N THR A 23 18.13 -11.29 9.96
CA THR A 23 18.39 -12.12 8.76
C THR A 23 17.38 -11.82 7.67
N SER A 24 17.81 -11.24 6.55
CA SER A 24 17.00 -11.16 5.32
C SER A 24 17.03 -12.51 4.62
N ARG A 25 15.86 -13.03 4.27
CA ARG A 25 15.69 -14.34 3.64
C ARG A 25 14.93 -14.20 2.33
N SER A 26 15.29 -15.05 1.38
CA SER A 26 14.56 -15.22 0.14
C SER A 26 13.42 -16.22 0.35
N PRO A 27 12.14 -15.87 0.11
CA PRO A 27 11.05 -16.85 0.18
C PRO A 27 11.13 -17.90 -0.94
N ARG A 28 11.91 -17.64 -1.99
CA ARG A 28 12.11 -18.54 -3.14
C ARG A 28 12.64 -19.92 -2.73
N ASP A 29 13.60 -19.94 -1.82
CA ASP A 29 14.34 -21.14 -1.40
C ASP A 29 14.58 -21.20 0.13
N GLY A 30 14.18 -20.16 0.87
CA GLY A 30 14.40 -20.01 2.31
C GLY A 30 15.83 -19.59 2.68
N ALA A 31 16.70 -19.36 1.68
CA ALA A 31 18.11 -19.05 1.90
C ALA A 31 18.29 -17.65 2.49
N THR A 32 19.33 -17.49 3.31
CA THR A 32 19.74 -16.17 3.80
C THR A 32 20.36 -15.37 2.66
N LEU A 33 19.82 -14.18 2.41
CA LEU A 33 20.39 -13.21 1.47
C LEU A 33 21.50 -12.39 2.13
N ALA A 34 21.25 -11.91 3.35
CA ALA A 34 22.20 -11.18 4.17
C ALA A 34 21.79 -11.21 5.65
N THR A 35 22.75 -10.99 6.55
CA THR A 35 22.50 -10.70 7.95
C THR A 35 22.94 -9.26 8.25
N LEU A 36 22.04 -8.50 8.86
CA LEU A 36 22.09 -7.05 8.97
C LEU A 36 22.16 -6.61 10.43
N ALA A 37 22.80 -5.47 10.65
CA ALA A 37 22.66 -4.71 11.88
C ALA A 37 21.25 -4.11 11.93
N VAL A 38 20.78 -3.81 13.14
CA VAL A 38 19.51 -3.13 13.39
C VAL A 38 19.74 -1.85 14.17
N ASP A 39 18.89 -0.87 13.92
CA ASP A 39 18.80 0.33 14.73
C ASP A 39 18.19 0.00 16.11
N SER A 40 18.74 0.62 17.14
CA SER A 40 18.11 0.72 18.46
C SER A 40 17.04 1.81 18.48
N ALA A 41 16.22 1.86 19.54
CA ALA A 41 15.30 2.99 19.75
C ALA A 41 16.00 4.36 19.73
N ALA A 42 17.20 4.44 20.33
CA ALA A 42 18.00 5.66 20.34
C ALA A 42 18.52 6.04 18.94
N ASP A 43 18.82 5.06 18.08
CA ASP A 43 19.22 5.32 16.69
C ASP A 43 18.03 5.84 15.88
N ALA A 44 16.84 5.27 16.08
CA ALA A 44 15.61 5.75 15.49
C ALA A 44 15.30 7.19 15.91
N GLU A 45 15.45 7.53 17.20
CA GLU A 45 15.29 8.90 17.70
C GLU A 45 16.27 9.88 17.03
N ARG A 46 17.56 9.52 16.90
CA ARG A 46 18.54 10.38 16.21
C ARG A 46 18.19 10.59 14.74
N LYS A 47 17.69 9.56 14.06
CA LYS A 47 17.23 9.65 12.66
C LYS A 47 15.99 10.55 12.54
N ILE A 48 15.06 10.46 13.48
CA ILE A 48 13.89 11.36 13.54
C ILE A 48 14.33 12.81 13.78
N ASP A 49 15.32 13.04 14.63
CA ASP A 49 15.87 14.37 14.89
C ASP A 49 16.54 14.97 13.66
N ALA A 50 17.30 14.16 12.92
CA ALA A 50 17.89 14.56 11.65
C ALA A 50 16.81 14.90 10.61
N ALA A 51 15.77 14.07 10.49
CA ALA A 51 14.63 14.34 9.60
C ALA A 51 13.90 15.64 10.00
N HIS A 52 13.72 15.90 11.29
CA HIS A 52 13.12 17.15 11.74
C HIS A 52 13.99 18.37 11.41
N ALA A 53 15.31 18.27 11.57
CA ALA A 53 16.23 19.34 11.15
C ALA A 53 16.18 19.59 9.63
N ALA A 54 16.05 18.52 8.83
CA ALA A 54 15.83 18.61 7.39
C ALA A 54 14.50 19.31 7.06
N PHE A 55 13.43 19.00 7.79
CA PHE A 55 12.09 19.56 7.60
C PHE A 55 12.10 21.08 7.72
N LEU A 56 12.77 21.62 8.75
CA LEU A 56 12.82 23.04 9.00
C LEU A 56 13.41 23.84 7.82
N LYS A 57 14.30 23.22 7.04
CA LYS A 57 14.88 23.77 5.80
C LYS A 57 14.02 23.46 4.58
N TRP A 58 13.58 22.22 4.44
CA TRP A 58 12.86 21.75 3.25
C TRP A 58 11.49 22.40 3.08
N ARG A 59 10.78 22.67 4.18
CA ARG A 59 9.45 23.28 4.16
C ARG A 59 9.41 24.66 3.49
N THR A 60 10.55 25.36 3.42
CA THR A 60 10.68 26.68 2.78
C THR A 60 11.22 26.62 1.35
N VAL A 61 11.69 25.46 0.89
CA VAL A 61 12.05 25.27 -0.53
C VAL A 61 10.77 25.29 -1.36
N PRO A 62 10.67 26.09 -2.45
CA PRO A 62 9.46 26.13 -3.26
C PRO A 62 9.04 24.75 -3.76
N ALA A 63 7.73 24.44 -3.69
CA ALA A 63 7.20 23.13 -4.08
C ALA A 63 7.66 22.66 -5.48
N PRO A 64 7.69 23.51 -6.53
CA PRO A 64 8.19 23.08 -7.83
C PRO A 64 9.66 22.62 -7.83
N LEU A 65 10.49 23.22 -6.98
CA LEU A 65 11.90 22.82 -6.83
C LEU A 65 12.04 21.53 -6.01
N ARG A 66 11.14 21.30 -5.04
CA ARG A 66 11.02 20.00 -4.36
C ARG A 66 10.60 18.90 -5.35
N GLY A 67 9.68 19.22 -6.27
CA GLY A 67 9.28 18.35 -7.38
C GLY A 67 10.44 17.96 -8.29
N GLU A 68 11.39 18.87 -8.54
CA GLU A 68 12.56 18.56 -9.37
C GLU A 68 13.45 17.45 -8.76
N LEU A 69 13.64 17.42 -7.45
CA LEU A 69 14.33 16.31 -6.78
C LEU A 69 13.58 14.98 -7.00
N VAL A 70 12.25 14.99 -6.88
CA VAL A 70 11.42 13.80 -7.12
C VAL A 70 11.46 13.36 -8.59
N ARG A 71 11.53 14.29 -9.54
CA ARG A 71 11.74 13.99 -10.97
C ARG A 71 13.08 13.30 -11.21
N VAL A 72 14.16 13.82 -10.62
CA VAL A 72 15.49 13.21 -10.70
C VAL A 72 15.46 11.81 -10.08
N PHE A 73 14.79 11.63 -8.95
CA PHE A 73 14.61 10.32 -8.33
C PHE A 73 13.87 9.33 -9.25
N GLY A 74 12.78 9.75 -9.90
CA GLY A 74 12.10 8.96 -10.92
C GLY A 74 13.02 8.50 -12.07
N ASN A 75 13.95 9.34 -12.51
CA ASN A 75 14.93 8.95 -13.53
C ASN A 75 15.99 7.97 -13.01
N VAL A 76 16.45 8.13 -11.77
CA VAL A 76 17.35 7.18 -11.13
C VAL A 76 16.66 5.81 -11.00
N LEU A 77 15.38 5.78 -10.65
CA LEU A 77 14.57 4.55 -10.63
C LEU A 77 14.47 3.93 -12.02
N ARG A 78 14.16 4.71 -13.07
CA ARG A 78 14.13 4.22 -14.46
C ARG A 78 15.42 3.53 -14.86
N LYS A 79 16.57 4.15 -14.54
CA LYS A 79 17.91 3.60 -14.84
C LYS A 79 18.15 2.25 -14.16
N HIS A 80 17.59 2.04 -12.97
CA HIS A 80 17.81 0.84 -12.15
C HIS A 80 16.56 -0.03 -11.99
N LYS A 81 15.57 0.10 -12.89
CA LYS A 81 14.30 -0.62 -12.81
C LYS A 81 14.50 -2.12 -12.75
N GLU A 82 15.35 -2.64 -13.64
CA GLU A 82 15.61 -4.08 -13.75
C GLU A 82 16.26 -4.67 -12.48
N PRO A 83 17.41 -4.16 -11.99
CA PRO A 83 18.03 -4.72 -10.79
C PRO A 83 17.15 -4.54 -9.54
N LEU A 84 16.41 -3.43 -9.40
CA LEU A 84 15.51 -3.25 -8.26
C LEU A 84 14.31 -4.22 -8.34
N GLY A 85 13.72 -4.42 -9.51
CA GLY A 85 12.61 -5.37 -9.70
C GLY A 85 13.04 -6.82 -9.46
N GLN A 86 14.28 -7.17 -9.82
CA GLN A 86 14.86 -8.47 -9.46
C GLN A 86 15.06 -8.61 -7.95
N LEU A 87 15.51 -7.55 -7.25
CA LEU A 87 15.63 -7.58 -5.79
C LEU A 87 14.28 -7.75 -5.10
N VAL A 88 13.23 -7.08 -5.59
CA VAL A 88 11.85 -7.27 -5.13
C VAL A 88 11.40 -8.72 -5.32
N THR A 89 11.72 -9.33 -6.47
CA THR A 89 11.42 -10.75 -6.72
C THR A 89 12.10 -11.66 -5.70
N LEU A 90 13.39 -11.41 -5.42
CA LEU A 90 14.19 -12.23 -4.50
C LEU A 90 13.76 -12.09 -3.03
N GLU A 91 13.29 -10.93 -2.61
CA GLU A 91 12.98 -10.67 -1.19
C GLU A 91 11.48 -10.80 -0.86
N ALA A 92 10.59 -10.50 -1.81
CA ALA A 92 9.14 -10.61 -1.63
C ALA A 92 8.51 -11.85 -2.31
N GLY A 93 9.24 -12.55 -3.19
CA GLY A 93 8.77 -13.79 -3.84
C GLY A 93 7.79 -13.61 -4.99
N LYS A 94 7.45 -12.37 -5.36
CA LYS A 94 6.60 -12.10 -6.52
C LYS A 94 7.34 -12.36 -7.83
N ILE A 95 6.60 -12.71 -8.88
CA ILE A 95 7.19 -13.00 -10.20
C ILE A 95 7.89 -11.77 -10.78
N ARG A 96 8.90 -11.99 -11.64
CA ARG A 96 9.74 -10.91 -12.20
C ARG A 96 8.94 -9.75 -12.80
N SER A 97 7.88 -10.04 -13.55
CA SER A 97 7.03 -9.01 -14.17
C SER A 97 6.34 -8.12 -13.13
N GLU A 98 5.89 -8.69 -11.99
CA GLU A 98 5.33 -7.92 -10.88
C GLU A 98 6.42 -7.15 -10.11
N GLY A 99 7.62 -7.70 -9.97
CA GLY A 99 8.76 -6.96 -9.42
C GLY A 99 9.09 -5.72 -10.27
N LEU A 100 9.09 -5.85 -11.59
CA LEU A 100 9.26 -4.73 -12.52
C LEU A 100 8.07 -3.77 -12.52
N GLY A 101 6.85 -4.30 -12.40
CA GLY A 101 5.62 -3.52 -12.28
C GLY A 101 5.63 -2.64 -11.04
N GLU A 102 6.00 -3.19 -9.89
CA GLU A 102 6.08 -2.43 -8.64
C GLU A 102 7.08 -1.26 -8.73
N VAL A 103 8.24 -1.48 -9.36
CA VAL A 103 9.20 -0.38 -9.59
C VAL A 103 8.66 0.64 -10.60
N GLN A 104 7.83 0.21 -11.56
CA GLN A 104 7.14 1.13 -12.46
C GLN A 104 6.17 2.03 -11.69
N GLU A 105 5.42 1.49 -10.72
CA GLU A 105 4.53 2.30 -9.87
C GLU A 105 5.30 3.39 -9.10
N MET A 106 6.52 3.09 -8.64
CA MET A 106 7.40 4.11 -8.03
C MET A 106 7.79 5.23 -9.00
N ILE A 107 8.05 4.88 -10.26
CA ILE A 107 8.41 5.83 -11.32
C ILE A 107 7.21 6.71 -11.66
N ASP A 108 6.04 6.09 -11.81
CA ASP A 108 4.81 6.77 -12.21
C ASP A 108 4.33 7.75 -11.12
N ILE A 109 4.42 7.37 -9.84
CA ILE A 109 4.08 8.29 -8.75
C ILE A 109 5.06 9.46 -8.64
N CYS A 110 6.34 9.27 -9.01
CA CYS A 110 7.29 10.38 -9.06
C CYS A 110 6.84 11.43 -10.07
N ASP A 111 6.44 11.01 -11.27
CA ASP A 111 5.96 11.92 -12.31
C ASP A 111 4.63 12.58 -11.91
N PHE A 112 3.71 11.84 -11.28
CA PHE A 112 2.48 12.40 -10.74
C PHE A 112 2.76 13.47 -9.66
N ALA A 113 3.68 13.19 -8.73
CA ALA A 113 4.09 14.12 -7.70
C ALA A 113 4.78 15.38 -8.28
N VAL A 114 5.51 15.26 -9.39
CA VAL A 114 6.05 16.42 -10.12
C VAL A 114 4.92 17.32 -10.61
N GLY A 115 3.84 16.75 -11.14
CA GLY A 115 2.62 17.49 -11.47
C GLY A 115 2.04 18.21 -10.25
N LEU A 116 1.83 17.48 -9.15
CA LEU A 116 1.32 18.04 -7.89
C LEU A 116 2.18 19.15 -7.31
N SER A 117 3.49 19.13 -7.52
CA SER A 117 4.43 20.13 -7.02
C SER A 117 4.14 21.57 -7.52
N ARG A 118 3.35 21.69 -8.59
CA ARG A 118 2.87 22.96 -9.17
C ARG A 118 1.39 23.26 -8.87
N GLN A 119 0.76 22.41 -8.07
CA GLN A 119 -0.67 22.49 -7.72
C GLN A 119 -0.82 22.82 -6.24
N LEU A 120 -0.75 21.78 -5.38
CA LEU A 120 -1.01 21.83 -3.92
C LEU A 120 -2.12 22.84 -3.58
N TYR A 121 -3.24 22.74 -4.31
CA TYR A 121 -4.24 23.78 -4.39
C TYR A 121 -4.95 24.02 -3.05
N GLY A 122 -4.95 25.27 -2.61
CA GLY A 122 -5.89 25.78 -1.62
C GLY A 122 -7.14 26.36 -2.28
N LEU A 123 -7.77 27.33 -1.62
CA LEU A 123 -8.97 28.01 -2.15
C LEU A 123 -8.85 29.53 -1.92
N THR A 124 -9.47 30.30 -2.81
CA THR A 124 -9.85 31.69 -2.51
C THR A 124 -11.35 31.72 -2.31
N ILE A 125 -11.79 32.34 -1.21
CA ILE A 125 -13.18 32.25 -0.75
C ILE A 125 -13.69 33.68 -0.54
N ALA A 126 -14.88 33.98 -1.06
CA ALA A 126 -15.51 35.27 -0.83
C ALA A 126 -15.73 35.48 0.67
N SER A 127 -15.37 36.67 1.17
CA SER A 127 -15.65 37.05 2.57
C SER A 127 -16.96 37.83 2.62
N GLU A 128 -17.78 37.55 3.63
CA GLU A 128 -18.98 38.35 3.95
C GLU A 128 -18.65 39.74 4.53
N ARG A 129 -17.39 39.95 4.93
CA ARG A 129 -16.94 41.18 5.62
C ARG A 129 -16.41 42.18 4.57
N PRO A 130 -16.97 43.39 4.45
CA PRO A 130 -16.41 44.43 3.60
C PRO A 130 -14.93 44.70 3.91
N GLY A 131 -14.11 44.93 2.90
CA GLY A 131 -12.68 45.19 3.10
C GLY A 131 -11.87 43.99 3.62
N HIS A 132 -12.39 42.77 3.49
CA HIS A 132 -11.68 41.55 3.85
C HIS A 132 -11.52 40.60 2.66
N ARG A 133 -10.46 39.80 2.69
CA ARG A 133 -10.24 38.66 1.79
C ARG A 133 -10.11 37.39 2.61
N MET A 134 -10.72 36.29 2.17
CA MET A 134 -10.58 34.98 2.80
C MET A 134 -9.94 33.98 1.85
N MET A 135 -9.12 33.08 2.38
CA MET A 135 -8.48 32.01 1.63
C MET A 135 -8.23 30.79 2.51
N GLU A 136 -7.99 29.66 1.86
CA GLU A 136 -7.47 28.44 2.46
C GLU A 136 -6.09 28.15 1.87
N THR A 137 -5.11 27.89 2.73
CA THR A 137 -3.74 27.52 2.34
C THR A 137 -3.32 26.18 2.92
N TRP A 138 -2.39 25.52 2.25
CA TRP A 138 -1.78 24.26 2.68
C TRP A 138 -0.29 24.47 2.98
N HIS A 139 0.17 23.89 4.08
CA HIS A 139 1.55 24.00 4.52
C HIS A 139 2.16 22.63 4.84
N PRO A 140 3.47 22.45 4.63
CA PRO A 140 4.19 21.24 5.06
C PRO A 140 3.89 20.92 6.52
N LEU A 141 3.68 19.65 6.83
CA LEU A 141 3.20 19.20 8.14
C LEU A 141 4.36 18.91 9.10
N GLY A 142 5.42 18.23 8.66
CA GLY A 142 6.52 17.79 9.51
C GLY A 142 7.19 16.52 9.00
N VAL A 143 7.80 15.76 9.91
CA VAL A 143 8.36 14.44 9.56
C VAL A 143 7.21 13.48 9.28
N CYS A 144 7.24 12.80 8.13
CA CYS A 144 6.35 11.72 7.77
C CYS A 144 6.97 10.37 8.16
N GLY A 145 6.40 9.69 9.15
CA GLY A 145 6.76 8.31 9.45
C GLY A 145 6.09 7.36 8.46
N VAL A 146 6.85 6.43 7.89
CA VAL A 146 6.31 5.40 6.99
C VAL A 146 6.62 4.02 7.56
N ILE A 147 5.60 3.20 7.75
CA ILE A 147 5.72 1.78 8.12
C ILE A 147 5.10 0.97 6.98
N SER A 148 5.91 0.15 6.30
CA SER A 148 5.45 -0.60 5.12
C SER A 148 5.48 -2.12 5.33
N ALA A 149 4.61 -2.82 4.62
CA ALA A 149 4.51 -4.27 4.63
C ALA A 149 5.54 -4.95 3.70
N PHE A 150 5.62 -6.28 3.77
CA PHE A 150 6.59 -7.07 2.99
C PHE A 150 6.20 -7.24 1.51
N ASN A 151 4.90 -7.18 1.21
CA ASN A 151 4.35 -7.66 -0.05
C ASN A 151 4.44 -6.63 -1.18
N PHE A 152 4.51 -5.34 -0.84
CA PHE A 152 4.87 -4.24 -1.76
C PHE A 152 5.99 -3.43 -1.09
N PRO A 153 7.22 -3.99 -1.04
CA PRO A 153 8.28 -3.45 -0.22
C PRO A 153 8.86 -2.12 -0.74
N VAL A 154 8.54 -1.69 -1.96
CA VAL A 154 9.08 -0.46 -2.56
C VAL A 154 8.00 0.52 -3.02
N ALA A 155 6.86 0.06 -3.55
CA ALA A 155 5.82 0.96 -4.08
C ALA A 155 5.12 1.77 -2.98
N VAL A 156 4.74 1.12 -1.87
CA VAL A 156 4.06 1.80 -0.74
C VAL A 156 4.92 2.94 -0.18
N TRP A 157 6.22 2.70 -0.02
CA TRP A 157 7.14 3.75 0.39
C TRP A 157 7.24 4.86 -0.67
N ALA A 158 7.33 4.51 -1.95
CA ALA A 158 7.42 5.51 -3.01
C ALA A 158 6.15 6.39 -3.10
N TRP A 159 4.96 5.81 -2.90
CA TRP A 159 3.70 6.55 -2.84
C TRP A 159 3.71 7.62 -1.76
N ASN A 160 4.13 7.24 -0.56
CA ASN A 160 4.25 8.17 0.56
C ASN A 160 5.38 9.18 0.37
N ALA A 161 6.57 8.71 -0.01
CA ALA A 161 7.77 9.53 -0.11
C ALA A 161 7.67 10.57 -1.22
N ALA A 162 7.18 10.19 -2.41
CA ALA A 162 7.01 11.13 -3.52
C ALA A 162 6.06 12.28 -3.13
N LEU A 163 4.91 11.96 -2.53
CA LEU A 163 3.95 12.95 -2.05
C LEU A 163 4.49 13.79 -0.89
N ALA A 164 5.05 13.17 0.15
CA ALA A 164 5.61 13.86 1.30
C ALA A 164 6.72 14.84 0.88
N LEU A 165 7.66 14.41 0.02
CA LEU A 165 8.75 15.27 -0.44
C LEU A 165 8.24 16.51 -1.18
N VAL A 166 7.28 16.37 -2.10
CA VAL A 166 6.71 17.52 -2.81
C VAL A 166 5.85 18.38 -1.89
N CYS A 167 5.21 17.79 -0.89
CA CYS A 167 4.48 18.49 0.17
C CYS A 167 5.41 19.23 1.15
N GLY A 168 6.70 18.92 1.17
CA GLY A 168 7.72 19.61 1.99
C GLY A 168 8.12 18.85 3.25
N ASP A 169 7.86 17.55 3.29
CA ASP A 169 7.98 16.69 4.46
C ASP A 169 9.09 15.64 4.27
N PRO A 170 10.09 15.58 5.15
CA PRO A 170 11.07 14.49 5.21
C PRO A 170 10.44 13.19 5.69
N ILE A 171 11.08 12.08 5.34
CA ILE A 171 10.60 10.72 5.62
C ILE A 171 11.49 10.02 6.64
N VAL A 172 10.86 9.31 7.58
CA VAL A 172 11.53 8.26 8.37
C VAL A 172 10.81 6.94 8.09
N TRP A 173 11.48 6.03 7.40
CA TRP A 173 10.92 4.79 6.92
C TRP A 173 11.39 3.59 7.75
N LYS A 174 10.43 2.82 8.28
CA LYS A 174 10.63 1.52 8.94
C LYS A 174 10.01 0.42 8.06
N PRO A 175 10.76 -0.20 7.14
CA PRO A 175 10.25 -1.27 6.28
C PRO A 175 9.97 -2.53 7.07
N SER A 176 9.15 -3.44 6.54
CA SER A 176 9.02 -4.79 7.07
C SER A 176 10.39 -5.43 7.30
N GLU A 177 10.57 -6.07 8.46
CA GLU A 177 11.77 -6.84 8.78
C GLU A 177 11.98 -8.05 7.85
N LYS A 178 10.97 -8.42 7.05
CA LYS A 178 11.06 -9.45 6.02
C LYS A 178 11.68 -8.96 4.72
N THR A 179 11.69 -7.64 4.47
CA THR A 179 12.19 -7.06 3.22
C THR A 179 13.13 -5.85 3.42
N PRO A 180 14.21 -5.98 4.21
CA PRO A 180 15.11 -4.86 4.48
C PRO A 180 16.03 -4.47 3.30
N LEU A 181 16.40 -5.40 2.41
CA LEU A 181 17.38 -5.13 1.34
C LEU A 181 16.80 -4.25 0.24
N THR A 182 15.55 -4.47 -0.14
CA THR A 182 14.78 -3.60 -1.05
C THR A 182 14.72 -2.17 -0.51
N ALA A 183 14.54 -2.00 0.79
CA ALA A 183 14.53 -0.68 1.42
C ALA A 183 15.91 0.00 1.43
N ILE A 184 16.97 -0.76 1.73
CA ILE A 184 18.36 -0.29 1.63
C ILE A 184 18.68 0.17 0.21
N ALA A 185 18.25 -0.59 -0.80
CA ALA A 185 18.43 -0.22 -2.21
C ALA A 185 17.69 1.09 -2.56
N CYS A 186 16.43 1.24 -2.16
CA CYS A 186 15.67 2.47 -2.37
C CYS A 186 16.35 3.69 -1.72
N GLN A 187 16.88 3.52 -0.51
CA GLN A 187 17.63 4.56 0.19
C GLN A 187 18.93 4.93 -0.53
N ALA A 188 19.65 3.96 -1.10
CA ALA A 188 20.85 4.21 -1.90
C ALA A 188 20.53 4.97 -3.21
N LEU A 189 19.47 4.57 -3.90
CA LEU A 189 19.01 5.24 -5.12
C LEU A 189 18.52 6.66 -4.84
N PHE A 190 17.80 6.89 -3.74
CA PHE A 190 17.43 8.24 -3.34
C PHE A 190 18.67 9.10 -3.05
N ASN A 191 19.66 8.55 -2.35
CA ASN A 191 20.92 9.26 -2.10
C ASN A 191 21.66 9.59 -3.40
N GLN A 192 21.58 8.73 -4.42
CA GLN A 192 22.08 9.06 -5.76
C GLN A 192 21.31 10.23 -6.38
N ALA A 193 19.97 10.22 -6.31
CA ALA A 193 19.15 11.31 -6.83
C ALA A 193 19.45 12.64 -6.14
N VAL A 194 19.69 12.65 -4.83
CA VAL A 194 20.13 13.83 -4.09
C VAL A 194 21.48 14.34 -4.61
N ARG A 195 22.47 13.46 -4.83
CA ARG A 195 23.76 13.86 -5.41
C ARG A 195 23.63 14.44 -6.81
N GLU A 196 22.78 13.85 -7.65
CA GLU A 196 22.51 14.37 -9.01
C GLU A 196 21.79 15.72 -8.97
N PHE A 197 20.81 15.87 -8.08
CA PHE A 197 20.07 17.12 -7.88
C PHE A 197 20.97 18.24 -7.34
N ASP A 198 21.86 17.93 -6.39
CA ASP A 198 22.78 18.90 -5.77
C ASP A 198 23.77 19.52 -6.77
N GLN A 199 24.11 18.81 -7.85
CA GLN A 199 24.93 19.36 -8.94
C GLN A 199 24.26 20.55 -9.64
N ALA A 200 22.93 20.52 -9.78
CA ALA A 200 22.15 21.59 -10.38
C ALA A 200 21.62 22.60 -9.35
N HIS A 201 21.40 22.18 -8.10
CA HIS A 201 20.79 22.97 -7.04
C HIS A 201 21.57 22.83 -5.72
N PRO A 202 22.80 23.39 -5.64
CA PRO A 202 23.71 23.14 -4.53
C PRO A 202 23.14 23.57 -3.18
N GLY A 203 23.15 22.66 -2.21
CA GLY A 203 22.72 22.92 -0.83
C GLY A 203 21.21 23.10 -0.64
N VAL A 204 20.40 22.90 -1.69
CA VAL A 204 18.94 23.04 -1.60
C VAL A 204 18.31 21.83 -0.89
N ALA A 205 18.75 20.61 -1.19
CA ALA A 205 18.28 19.39 -0.55
C ALA A 205 19.05 19.15 0.77
N PRO A 206 18.42 19.30 1.95
CA PRO A 206 19.12 19.07 3.21
C PRO A 206 19.46 17.58 3.41
N ALA A 207 20.58 17.30 4.08
CA ALA A 207 20.80 15.97 4.63
C ALA A 207 19.65 15.60 5.59
N GLY A 208 19.20 14.34 5.54
CA GLY A 208 18.10 13.87 6.38
C GLY A 208 16.71 13.90 5.75
N LEU A 209 16.57 14.23 4.44
CA LEU A 209 15.27 14.20 3.75
C LEU A 209 14.58 12.84 3.76
N THR A 210 15.35 11.75 3.75
CA THR A 210 14.87 10.40 3.99
C THR A 210 15.82 9.74 4.97
N GLN A 211 15.27 8.98 5.90
CA GLN A 211 16.00 8.16 6.85
C GLN A 211 15.40 6.77 6.83
N LEU A 212 16.26 5.76 6.79
CA LEU A 212 15.88 4.36 6.86
C LEU A 212 16.16 3.82 8.26
N VAL A 213 15.18 3.20 8.90
CA VAL A 213 15.27 2.59 10.22
C VAL A 213 15.04 1.08 10.10
N ILE A 214 16.10 0.29 10.25
CA ILE A 214 16.05 -1.17 10.11
C ILE A 214 15.88 -1.79 11.50
N GLY A 215 14.79 -2.51 11.72
CA GLY A 215 14.55 -3.21 12.98
C GLY A 215 13.11 -3.69 13.12
N GLY A 216 12.83 -4.34 14.26
CA GLY A 216 11.51 -4.90 14.57
C GLY A 216 10.55 -3.90 15.21
N ARG A 217 9.78 -4.39 16.18
CA ARG A 217 8.73 -3.64 16.88
C ARG A 217 9.25 -2.44 17.67
N GLU A 218 10.39 -2.57 18.36
CA GLU A 218 10.95 -1.51 19.22
C GLU A 218 11.14 -0.18 18.48
N VAL A 219 11.76 -0.22 17.31
CA VAL A 219 11.98 0.99 16.49
C VAL A 219 10.71 1.51 15.83
N GLY A 220 9.76 0.64 15.50
CA GLY A 220 8.43 1.04 15.03
C GLY A 220 7.63 1.77 16.12
N GLU A 221 7.72 1.31 17.36
CA GLU A 221 7.13 2.00 18.51
C GLU A 221 7.82 3.33 18.82
N ALA A 222 9.15 3.41 18.70
CA ALA A 222 9.89 4.66 18.84
C ALA A 222 9.41 5.71 17.80
N LEU A 223 9.25 5.29 16.54
CA LEU A 223 8.72 6.14 15.47
C LEU A 223 7.30 6.65 15.77
N THR A 224 6.40 5.75 16.16
CA THR A 224 4.99 6.10 16.40
C THR A 224 4.77 6.94 17.67
N ARG A 225 5.62 6.80 18.70
CA ARG A 225 5.56 7.61 19.92
C ARG A 225 6.14 9.02 19.77
N SER A 226 6.97 9.27 18.76
CA SER A 226 7.70 10.54 18.64
C SER A 226 6.79 11.74 18.37
N HIS A 227 6.87 12.77 19.22
CA HIS A 227 6.18 14.06 19.03
C HIS A 227 6.69 14.87 17.84
N LYS A 228 7.86 14.52 17.28
CA LYS A 228 8.42 15.17 16.07
C LYS A 228 7.84 14.62 14.78
N VAL A 229 7.02 13.55 14.86
CA VAL A 229 6.41 12.84 13.72
C VAL A 229 4.90 13.09 13.74
N PRO A 230 4.40 14.21 13.18
CA PRO A 230 2.97 14.55 13.21
C PRO A 230 2.08 13.64 12.37
N LEU A 231 2.66 12.90 11.42
CA LEU A 231 1.96 11.95 10.55
C LEU A 231 2.71 10.63 10.52
N VAL A 232 1.97 9.52 10.68
CA VAL A 232 2.46 8.18 10.35
C VAL A 232 1.54 7.56 9.31
N SER A 233 2.09 7.19 8.16
CA SER A 233 1.46 6.23 7.24
C SER A 233 1.88 4.82 7.62
N ALA A 234 0.90 3.97 7.90
CA ALA A 234 1.11 2.61 8.36
C ALA A 234 0.32 1.61 7.51
N THR A 235 1.04 0.80 6.76
CA THR A 235 0.50 -0.25 5.91
C THR A 235 0.78 -1.62 6.52
N GLY A 236 -0.26 -2.44 6.70
CA GLY A 236 -0.10 -3.79 7.24
C GLY A 236 -1.39 -4.40 7.79
N SER A 237 -1.29 -5.29 8.79
CA SER A 237 -2.47 -5.96 9.36
C SER A 237 -3.36 -5.01 10.17
N VAL A 238 -4.66 -5.33 10.28
CA VAL A 238 -5.63 -4.60 11.14
C VAL A 238 -5.13 -4.49 12.60
N ARG A 239 -4.53 -5.57 13.14
CA ARG A 239 -3.93 -5.57 14.48
C ARG A 239 -2.86 -4.49 14.64
N MET A 240 -1.93 -4.43 13.70
CA MET A 240 -0.85 -3.42 13.69
C MET A 240 -1.44 -2.01 13.61
N GLY A 241 -2.37 -1.77 12.68
CA GLY A 241 -3.01 -0.47 12.52
C GLY A 241 -3.75 0.00 13.78
N THR A 242 -4.41 -0.91 14.48
CA THR A 242 -5.10 -0.63 15.75
C THR A 242 -4.11 -0.14 16.82
N GLU A 243 -2.99 -0.84 17.00
CA GLU A 243 -1.94 -0.45 17.98
C GLU A 243 -1.28 0.89 17.63
N VAL A 244 -1.02 1.12 16.34
CA VAL A 244 -0.49 2.39 15.83
C VAL A 244 -1.49 3.52 16.10
N ALA A 245 -2.75 3.36 15.70
CA ALA A 245 -3.79 4.36 15.89
C ALA A 245 -3.99 4.75 17.36
N GLN A 246 -3.99 3.76 18.26
CA GLN A 246 -4.06 4.00 19.71
C GLN A 246 -2.87 4.83 20.21
N THR A 247 -1.67 4.54 19.71
CA THR A 247 -0.45 5.27 20.09
C THR A 247 -0.47 6.70 19.57
N LEU A 248 -0.88 6.91 18.32
CA LEU A 248 -0.98 8.23 17.71
C LEU A 248 -2.06 9.11 18.38
N SER A 249 -3.20 8.50 18.71
CA SER A 249 -4.32 9.19 19.37
C SER A 249 -3.94 9.76 20.74
N LYS A 250 -3.09 9.07 21.51
CA LYS A 250 -2.57 9.56 22.81
C LYS A 250 -1.82 10.89 22.69
N ARG A 251 -1.28 11.21 21.52
CA ARG A 251 -0.55 12.44 21.23
C ARG A 251 -1.19 13.29 20.12
N LEU A 252 -2.44 12.99 19.76
CA LEU A 252 -3.23 13.69 18.75
C LEU A 252 -2.53 13.84 17.39
N ALA A 253 -1.77 12.81 17.00
CA ALA A 253 -1.10 12.76 15.71
C ALA A 253 -1.99 12.19 14.62
N ARG A 254 -1.69 12.53 13.36
CA ARG A 254 -2.43 12.04 12.20
C ARG A 254 -1.93 10.65 11.82
N SER A 255 -2.86 9.83 11.33
CA SER A 255 -2.57 8.53 10.72
C SER A 255 -3.07 8.48 9.27
N ILE A 256 -2.33 7.81 8.41
CA ILE A 256 -2.85 7.18 7.20
C ILE A 256 -2.79 5.68 7.47
N LEU A 257 -3.93 5.00 7.55
CA LEU A 257 -4.00 3.59 7.87
C LEU A 257 -4.44 2.83 6.63
N GLU A 258 -3.53 2.01 6.09
CA GLU A 258 -3.76 1.15 4.92
C GLU A 258 -3.68 -0.31 5.37
N LEU A 259 -4.81 -0.82 5.87
CA LEU A 259 -4.84 -2.10 6.58
C LEU A 259 -5.35 -3.26 5.71
N GLY A 260 -5.68 -4.37 6.35
CA GLY A 260 -6.09 -5.61 5.69
C GLY A 260 -7.31 -5.48 4.79
N GLY A 261 -7.38 -6.33 3.77
CA GLY A 261 -8.48 -6.39 2.80
C GLY A 261 -9.06 -7.79 2.67
N ASN A 262 -10.39 -7.89 2.66
CA ASN A 262 -11.11 -9.13 2.38
C ASN A 262 -12.04 -8.95 1.18
N ASN A 263 -11.40 -8.75 0.03
CA ASN A 263 -12.02 -8.20 -1.17
C ASN A 263 -12.97 -9.22 -1.82
N GLY A 264 -14.16 -8.72 -2.20
CA GLY A 264 -15.24 -9.50 -2.78
C GLY A 264 -15.50 -9.15 -4.25
N MET A 265 -15.97 -10.12 -5.02
CA MET A 265 -16.49 -9.91 -6.37
C MET A 265 -17.86 -10.54 -6.53
N ILE A 266 -18.85 -9.76 -6.97
CA ILE A 266 -20.17 -10.26 -7.36
C ILE A 266 -20.14 -10.61 -8.85
N VAL A 267 -20.63 -11.80 -9.20
CA VAL A 267 -20.81 -12.23 -10.60
C VAL A 267 -22.29 -12.40 -10.87
N ALA A 268 -22.85 -11.45 -11.62
CA ALA A 268 -24.27 -11.39 -11.94
C ALA A 268 -24.64 -12.27 -13.15
N PRO A 269 -25.95 -12.52 -13.40
CA PRO A 269 -26.38 -13.42 -14.47
C PRO A 269 -25.91 -13.01 -15.87
N SER A 270 -25.81 -11.71 -16.13
CA SER A 270 -25.47 -11.14 -17.44
C SER A 270 -23.96 -10.99 -17.69
N ALA A 271 -23.12 -11.40 -16.73
CA ALA A 271 -21.68 -11.26 -16.80
C ALA A 271 -21.08 -11.99 -18.03
N ASP A 272 -20.06 -11.38 -18.64
CA ASP A 272 -19.20 -12.09 -19.58
C ASP A 272 -18.34 -13.13 -18.83
N LEU A 273 -18.72 -14.40 -18.92
CA LEU A 273 -18.05 -15.47 -18.19
C LEU A 273 -16.61 -15.73 -18.67
N ASP A 274 -16.27 -15.39 -19.91
CA ASP A 274 -14.90 -15.52 -20.41
C ASP A 274 -13.99 -14.49 -19.76
N LEU A 275 -14.50 -13.27 -19.62
CA LEU A 275 -13.81 -12.20 -18.89
C LEU A 275 -13.72 -12.52 -17.39
N VAL A 276 -14.81 -12.99 -16.77
CA VAL A 276 -14.86 -13.35 -15.34
C VAL A 276 -13.80 -14.40 -15.02
N VAL A 277 -13.68 -15.48 -15.80
CA VAL A 277 -12.70 -16.54 -15.53
C VAL A 277 -11.27 -15.97 -15.46
N ARG A 278 -10.91 -15.09 -16.40
CA ARG A 278 -9.57 -14.47 -16.43
C ARG A 278 -9.36 -13.52 -15.26
N ALA A 279 -10.33 -12.64 -15.01
CA ALA A 279 -10.26 -11.64 -13.95
C ALA A 279 -10.18 -12.28 -12.55
N VAL A 280 -11.05 -13.26 -12.28
CA VAL A 280 -11.07 -14.00 -11.00
C VAL A 280 -9.75 -14.74 -10.80
N THR A 281 -9.27 -15.46 -11.81
CA THR A 281 -8.02 -16.21 -11.71
C THR A 281 -6.86 -15.28 -11.37
N PHE A 282 -6.64 -14.22 -12.14
CA PHE A 282 -5.53 -13.30 -11.91
C PHE A 282 -5.62 -12.57 -10.55
N ALA A 283 -6.80 -12.04 -10.21
CA ALA A 283 -6.98 -11.26 -8.98
C ALA A 283 -6.87 -12.12 -7.70
N SER A 284 -7.14 -13.43 -7.80
CA SER A 284 -7.07 -14.34 -6.66
C SER A 284 -5.69 -14.99 -6.50
N VAL A 285 -5.08 -15.47 -7.59
CA VAL A 285 -3.82 -16.24 -7.53
C VAL A 285 -2.57 -15.36 -7.64
N GLY A 286 -2.69 -14.17 -8.25
CA GLY A 286 -1.57 -13.24 -8.45
C GLY A 286 -0.85 -12.93 -7.14
N THR A 287 0.49 -12.85 -7.19
CA THR A 287 1.34 -12.67 -6.00
C THR A 287 1.10 -13.73 -4.91
N ALA A 288 0.68 -14.94 -5.28
CA ALA A 288 0.28 -16.00 -4.35
C ALA A 288 -0.78 -15.53 -3.32
N GLY A 289 -1.71 -14.68 -3.73
CA GLY A 289 -2.77 -14.16 -2.86
C GLY A 289 -2.31 -13.19 -1.77
N GLN A 290 -1.09 -12.65 -1.90
CA GLN A 290 -0.44 -11.76 -0.93
C GLN A 290 -0.52 -10.28 -1.36
N ARG A 291 -1.55 -9.89 -2.11
CA ARG A 291 -1.90 -8.47 -2.27
C ARG A 291 -2.93 -8.11 -1.20
N CYS A 292 -2.90 -6.87 -0.71
CA CYS A 292 -4.02 -6.35 0.11
C CYS A 292 -5.32 -6.37 -0.70
N THR A 293 -5.24 -6.18 -2.03
CA THR A 293 -6.36 -6.21 -2.98
C THR A 293 -6.68 -7.59 -3.57
N THR A 294 -6.07 -8.67 -3.08
CA THR A 294 -6.33 -10.03 -3.58
C THR A 294 -7.82 -10.36 -3.46
N LEU A 295 -8.39 -10.94 -4.52
CA LEU A 295 -9.76 -11.45 -4.50
C LEU A 295 -9.83 -12.71 -3.62
N ARG A 296 -10.59 -12.62 -2.52
CA ARG A 296 -10.75 -13.71 -1.53
C ARG A 296 -12.16 -14.28 -1.52
N ARG A 297 -13.17 -13.49 -1.89
CA ARG A 297 -14.58 -13.90 -1.89
C ARG A 297 -15.20 -13.72 -3.27
N LEU A 298 -15.78 -14.77 -3.83
CA LEU A 298 -16.53 -14.74 -5.08
C LEU A 298 -17.99 -15.05 -4.80
N ILE A 299 -18.89 -14.10 -5.06
CA ILE A 299 -20.33 -14.19 -4.79
C ILE A 299 -21.03 -14.35 -6.15
N VAL A 300 -21.40 -15.59 -6.49
CA VAL A 300 -21.83 -15.98 -7.84
C VAL A 300 -23.33 -16.24 -7.88
N HIS A 301 -24.01 -15.71 -8.89
CA HIS A 301 -25.43 -15.98 -9.06
C HIS A 301 -25.67 -17.47 -9.39
N ARG A 302 -26.73 -18.05 -8.82
CA ARG A 302 -27.07 -19.47 -8.98
C ARG A 302 -27.17 -19.93 -10.43
N SER A 303 -27.65 -19.06 -11.34
CA SER A 303 -27.83 -19.42 -12.75
C SER A 303 -26.51 -19.66 -13.52
N VAL A 304 -25.37 -19.18 -13.01
CA VAL A 304 -24.08 -19.28 -13.72
C VAL A 304 -23.04 -20.11 -12.97
N VAL A 305 -23.25 -20.44 -11.70
CA VAL A 305 -22.26 -21.14 -10.86
C VAL A 305 -21.83 -22.49 -11.44
N GLU A 306 -22.76 -23.31 -11.93
CA GLU A 306 -22.47 -24.64 -12.49
C GLU A 306 -21.68 -24.57 -13.80
N THR A 307 -21.74 -23.44 -14.51
CA THR A 307 -20.95 -23.20 -15.73
C THR A 307 -19.60 -22.57 -15.41
N LEU A 308 -19.57 -21.62 -14.48
CA LEU A 308 -18.38 -20.83 -14.16
C LEU A 308 -17.36 -21.64 -13.34
N LEU A 309 -17.83 -22.38 -12.34
CA LEU A 309 -16.95 -22.98 -11.33
C LEU A 309 -16.03 -24.07 -11.88
N PRO A 310 -16.49 -24.99 -12.76
CA PRO A 310 -15.57 -25.93 -13.42
C PRO A 310 -14.51 -25.24 -14.30
N ARG A 311 -14.85 -24.09 -14.90
CA ARG A 311 -13.89 -23.30 -15.71
C ARG A 311 -12.83 -22.65 -14.83
N LEU A 312 -13.21 -22.15 -13.66
CA LEU A 312 -12.28 -21.62 -12.65
C LEU A 312 -11.38 -22.72 -12.10
N GLU A 313 -11.93 -23.87 -11.73
CA GLU A 313 -11.15 -25.03 -11.26
C GLU A 313 -10.12 -25.47 -12.31
N LYS A 314 -10.52 -25.53 -13.59
CA LYS A 314 -9.59 -25.81 -14.70
C LYS A 314 -8.51 -24.74 -14.83
N ALA A 315 -8.86 -23.46 -14.73
CA ALA A 315 -7.91 -22.37 -14.82
C ALA A 315 -6.89 -22.43 -13.67
N PHE A 316 -7.35 -22.59 -12.43
CA PHE A 316 -6.51 -22.72 -11.23
C PHE A 316 -5.56 -23.93 -11.33
N ALA A 317 -6.05 -25.08 -11.80
CA ALA A 317 -5.23 -26.27 -12.00
C ALA A 317 -4.14 -26.08 -13.09
N SER A 318 -4.34 -25.15 -14.03
CA SER A 318 -3.37 -24.86 -15.10
C SER A 318 -2.32 -23.81 -14.72
N VAL A 319 -2.48 -23.13 -13.57
CA VAL A 319 -1.54 -22.10 -13.12
C VAL A 319 -0.20 -22.72 -12.77
N LYS A 320 0.88 -22.21 -13.38
CA LYS A 320 2.25 -22.64 -13.07
C LYS A 320 2.71 -22.03 -11.74
N VAL A 321 2.80 -22.88 -10.73
CA VAL A 321 3.45 -22.59 -9.44
C VAL A 321 4.91 -22.99 -9.55
N GLY A 322 5.84 -22.10 -9.19
CA GLY A 322 7.27 -22.38 -9.34
C GLY A 322 8.15 -21.18 -9.03
N ASP A 323 9.43 -21.29 -9.37
CA ASP A 323 10.42 -20.23 -9.15
C ASP A 323 9.96 -18.91 -9.80
N PRO A 324 9.84 -17.80 -9.05
CA PRO A 324 9.39 -16.52 -9.59
C PRO A 324 10.37 -15.89 -10.60
N LEU A 325 11.58 -16.42 -10.74
CA LEU A 325 12.54 -16.02 -11.77
C LEU A 325 12.30 -16.71 -13.13
N ASP A 326 11.57 -17.82 -13.15
CA ASP A 326 11.22 -18.52 -14.39
C ASP A 326 10.14 -17.76 -15.16
N ALA A 327 10.33 -17.59 -16.47
CA ALA A 327 9.48 -16.72 -17.30
C ALA A 327 8.00 -17.16 -17.37
N ASP A 328 7.72 -18.46 -17.25
CA ASP A 328 6.35 -18.99 -17.35
C ASP A 328 5.65 -19.08 -15.98
N THR A 329 6.35 -18.79 -14.87
CA THR A 329 5.75 -18.86 -13.53
C THR A 329 4.72 -17.77 -13.36
N LEU A 330 3.56 -18.13 -12.83
CA LEU A 330 2.49 -17.19 -12.48
C LEU A 330 2.30 -17.03 -10.97
N VAL A 331 2.69 -18.05 -10.20
CA VAL A 331 2.56 -18.05 -8.73
C VAL A 331 3.88 -18.45 -8.10
N GLY A 332 4.48 -17.50 -7.38
CA GLY A 332 5.65 -17.73 -6.53
C GLY A 332 5.28 -18.30 -5.15
N PRO A 333 6.21 -18.28 -4.18
CA PRO A 333 5.98 -18.81 -2.84
C PRO A 333 5.16 -17.85 -1.95
N LEU A 334 4.59 -18.41 -0.88
CA LEU A 334 4.23 -17.64 0.29
C LEU A 334 5.50 -17.09 0.97
N ILE A 335 5.38 -15.96 1.66
CA ILE A 335 6.53 -15.26 2.25
C ILE A 335 7.30 -16.09 3.29
N ASP A 336 6.61 -16.91 4.09
CA ASP A 336 7.23 -17.71 5.14
C ASP A 336 6.32 -18.85 5.63
N ARG A 337 6.85 -19.62 6.59
CA ARG A 337 6.15 -20.71 7.27
C ARG A 337 4.87 -20.27 7.95
N ALA A 338 4.87 -19.10 8.60
CA ALA A 338 3.70 -18.64 9.34
C ALA A 338 2.52 -18.37 8.41
N SER A 339 2.79 -17.83 7.21
CA SER A 339 1.80 -17.69 6.14
C SER A 339 1.26 -19.05 5.68
N PHE A 340 2.14 -20.03 5.46
CA PHE A 340 1.74 -21.39 5.09
C PHE A 340 0.87 -22.06 6.17
N ASP A 341 1.31 -22.02 7.43
CA ASP A 341 0.58 -22.62 8.55
C ASP A 341 -0.80 -21.96 8.73
N ALA A 342 -0.89 -20.63 8.55
CA ALA A 342 -2.15 -19.90 8.58
C ALA A 342 -3.09 -20.29 7.41
N MET A 343 -2.55 -20.46 6.20
CA MET A 343 -3.31 -20.95 5.05
C MET A 343 -3.88 -22.34 5.32
N GLN A 344 -3.06 -23.28 5.79
CA GLN A 344 -3.52 -24.65 6.06
C GLN A 344 -4.56 -24.68 7.19
N ALA A 345 -4.38 -23.85 8.23
CA ALA A 345 -5.37 -23.70 9.30
C ALA A 345 -6.72 -23.18 8.78
N ALA A 346 -6.72 -22.17 7.92
CA ALA A 346 -7.95 -21.65 7.30
C ALA A 346 -8.64 -22.70 6.43
N LEU A 347 -7.90 -23.45 5.62
CA LEU A 347 -8.47 -24.53 4.81
C LEU A 347 -9.03 -25.68 5.67
N ALA A 348 -8.42 -25.97 6.82
CA ALA A 348 -8.92 -26.96 7.76
C ALA A 348 -10.22 -26.50 8.44
N GLU A 349 -10.30 -25.23 8.83
CA GLU A 349 -11.53 -24.65 9.39
C GLU A 349 -12.65 -24.56 8.35
N ALA A 350 -12.35 -24.16 7.12
CA ALA A 350 -13.34 -24.13 6.05
C ALA A 350 -13.97 -25.51 5.79
N ARG A 351 -13.19 -26.60 5.87
CA ARG A 351 -13.74 -27.97 5.81
C ARG A 351 -14.66 -28.29 6.98
N LYS A 352 -14.33 -27.85 8.20
CA LYS A 352 -15.18 -28.02 9.39
C LYS A 352 -16.49 -27.26 9.28
N ASP A 353 -16.46 -26.11 8.63
CA ASP A 353 -17.63 -25.27 8.33
C ASP A 353 -18.47 -25.79 7.15
N GLY A 354 -18.15 -26.98 6.61
CA GLY A 354 -18.88 -27.62 5.51
C GLY A 354 -18.42 -27.21 4.12
N GLY A 355 -17.30 -26.49 4.01
CA GLY A 355 -16.69 -26.09 2.75
C GLY A 355 -16.02 -27.24 2.01
N GLN A 356 -16.11 -27.23 0.67
CA GLN A 356 -15.43 -28.18 -0.21
C GLN A 356 -14.19 -27.51 -0.79
N VAL A 357 -13.01 -28.04 -0.47
CA VAL A 357 -11.71 -27.47 -0.84
C VAL A 357 -11.12 -28.20 -2.04
N THR A 358 -10.73 -27.44 -3.06
CA THR A 358 -9.92 -27.89 -4.21
C THR A 358 -8.63 -27.07 -4.24
N GLY A 359 -7.47 -27.73 -4.43
CA GLY A 359 -6.16 -27.09 -4.34
C GLY A 359 -5.73 -26.81 -2.89
N GLY A 360 -4.73 -25.95 -2.72
CA GLY A 360 -4.22 -25.54 -1.41
C GLY A 360 -3.08 -26.41 -0.85
N GLU A 361 -2.75 -27.52 -1.51
CA GLU A 361 -1.62 -28.37 -1.16
C GLU A 361 -0.27 -27.69 -1.41
N ARG A 362 0.73 -28.10 -0.63
CA ARG A 362 2.12 -27.66 -0.80
C ARG A 362 2.71 -28.24 -2.09
N VAL A 363 3.41 -27.40 -2.84
CA VAL A 363 4.24 -27.82 -3.97
C VAL A 363 5.67 -28.02 -3.48
N ASP A 364 6.21 -29.22 -3.69
CA ASP A 364 7.61 -29.50 -3.37
C ASP A 364 8.51 -28.97 -4.50
N VAL A 365 9.44 -28.09 -4.11
CA VAL A 365 10.43 -27.48 -5.00
C VAL A 365 11.87 -27.85 -4.59
N GLY A 366 12.04 -28.84 -3.71
CA GLY A 366 13.35 -29.27 -3.21
C GLY A 366 13.92 -28.39 -2.10
N HIS A 367 13.12 -27.47 -1.54
CA HIS A 367 13.53 -26.55 -0.47
C HIS A 367 12.54 -26.60 0.71
N GLU A 368 12.93 -27.27 1.81
CA GLU A 368 12.05 -27.43 2.99
C GLU A 368 11.62 -26.12 3.64
N SER A 369 12.43 -25.06 3.49
CA SER A 369 12.18 -23.73 4.05
C SER A 369 11.49 -22.77 3.08
N ALA A 370 11.06 -23.23 1.91
CA ALA A 370 10.25 -22.47 0.95
C ALA A 370 8.84 -23.06 0.84
N TYR A 371 7.84 -22.19 0.76
CA TYR A 371 6.43 -22.57 0.92
C TYR A 371 5.62 -22.21 -0.33
N TYR A 372 5.73 -23.04 -1.35
CA TYR A 372 4.91 -22.97 -2.55
C TYR A 372 3.62 -23.74 -2.35
N VAL A 373 2.52 -23.21 -2.87
CA VAL A 373 1.19 -23.80 -2.71
C VAL A 373 0.42 -23.68 -4.02
N HIS A 374 -0.38 -24.69 -4.32
CA HIS A 374 -1.43 -24.52 -5.33
C HIS A 374 -2.51 -23.57 -4.77
N PRO A 375 -2.97 -22.58 -5.55
CA PRO A 375 -4.11 -21.75 -5.14
C PRO A 375 -5.34 -22.61 -4.82
N ALA A 376 -6.09 -22.24 -3.79
CA ALA A 376 -7.26 -22.96 -3.34
C ALA A 376 -8.55 -22.29 -3.80
N ILE A 377 -9.52 -23.09 -4.25
CA ILE A 377 -10.93 -22.70 -4.36
C ILE A 377 -11.70 -23.46 -3.29
N VAL A 378 -12.56 -22.77 -2.56
CA VAL A 378 -13.38 -23.35 -1.50
C VAL A 378 -14.84 -23.03 -1.74
N ARG A 379 -15.64 -24.04 -2.10
CA ARG A 379 -17.10 -23.87 -2.20
C ARG A 379 -17.68 -23.83 -0.79
N MET A 380 -18.24 -22.70 -0.38
CA MET A 380 -18.74 -22.50 0.98
C MET A 380 -20.28 -22.53 1.00
N PRO A 381 -20.91 -23.18 2.00
CA PRO A 381 -22.37 -23.16 2.13
C PRO A 381 -22.92 -21.80 2.61
N ALA A 382 -22.10 -21.02 3.30
CA ALA A 382 -22.40 -19.68 3.80
C ALA A 382 -21.09 -18.90 4.06
N GLN A 383 -21.19 -17.58 4.25
CA GLN A 383 -20.07 -16.76 4.72
C GLN A 383 -19.90 -16.96 6.22
N THR A 384 -19.09 -17.96 6.62
CA THR A 384 -18.78 -18.26 8.03
C THR A 384 -17.55 -17.47 8.51
N GLY A 385 -17.19 -17.61 9.79
CA GLY A 385 -16.09 -16.85 10.40
C GLY A 385 -14.74 -17.00 9.69
N VAL A 386 -14.45 -18.14 9.07
CA VAL A 386 -13.21 -18.32 8.27
C VAL A 386 -13.20 -17.47 7.00
N VAL A 387 -14.38 -17.20 6.42
CA VAL A 387 -14.54 -16.38 5.21
C VAL A 387 -14.45 -14.89 5.55
N GLU A 388 -14.88 -14.48 6.74
CA GLU A 388 -14.82 -13.09 7.21
C GLU A 388 -13.40 -12.66 7.61
N ARG A 389 -12.53 -13.61 7.96
CA ARG A 389 -11.13 -13.34 8.31
C ARG A 389 -10.24 -13.22 7.07
N GLU A 390 -9.41 -12.19 7.07
CA GLU A 390 -8.30 -12.11 6.11
C GLU A 390 -7.24 -13.17 6.44
N THR A 391 -7.16 -14.20 5.59
CA THR A 391 -5.99 -15.08 5.51
C THR A 391 -5.16 -14.64 4.30
N PHE A 392 -3.91 -14.22 4.55
CA PHE A 392 -3.05 -13.60 3.53
C PHE A 392 -2.36 -14.64 2.62
N ALA A 393 -3.19 -15.44 1.93
CA ALA A 393 -2.81 -16.58 1.11
C ALA A 393 -3.81 -16.73 -0.07
N PRO A 394 -3.52 -17.56 -1.10
CA PRO A 394 -4.36 -17.67 -2.30
C PRO A 394 -5.52 -18.64 -2.03
N ILE A 395 -6.52 -18.18 -1.26
CA ILE A 395 -7.76 -18.90 -0.98
C ILE A 395 -8.93 -18.08 -1.54
N LEU A 396 -9.68 -18.67 -2.47
CA LEU A 396 -10.91 -18.11 -3.01
C LEU A 396 -12.13 -18.83 -2.45
N TYR A 397 -12.87 -18.19 -1.56
CA TYR A 397 -14.17 -18.69 -1.09
C TYR A 397 -15.26 -18.35 -2.11
N VAL A 398 -16.03 -19.35 -2.52
CA VAL A 398 -17.14 -19.20 -3.47
C VAL A 398 -18.46 -19.36 -2.73
N LEU A 399 -19.30 -18.33 -2.84
CA LEU A 399 -20.63 -18.22 -2.25
C LEU A 399 -21.66 -18.10 -3.36
N VAL A 400 -22.83 -18.71 -3.18
CA VAL A 400 -23.94 -18.64 -4.15
C VAL A 400 -25.01 -17.70 -3.64
N TYR A 401 -25.56 -16.87 -4.54
CA TYR A 401 -26.70 -16.00 -4.25
C TYR A 401 -27.80 -16.15 -5.30
N ASP A 402 -29.01 -15.69 -4.96
CA ASP A 402 -30.16 -15.62 -5.86
C ASP A 402 -30.62 -14.17 -6.07
N ASP A 403 -30.80 -13.42 -4.99
CA ASP A 403 -31.24 -12.02 -5.04
C ASP A 403 -30.06 -11.04 -4.96
N PHE A 404 -30.11 -9.95 -5.74
CA PHE A 404 -29.00 -9.00 -5.81
C PHE A 404 -28.77 -8.25 -4.50
N ASP A 405 -29.83 -7.89 -3.76
CA ASP A 405 -29.69 -7.22 -2.46
C ASP A 405 -29.08 -8.17 -1.42
N GLN A 406 -29.37 -9.47 -1.52
CA GLN A 406 -28.69 -10.49 -0.72
C GLN A 406 -27.18 -10.53 -1.05
N ALA A 407 -26.80 -10.44 -2.32
CA ALA A 407 -25.39 -10.41 -2.72
C ALA A 407 -24.65 -9.21 -2.13
N LEU A 408 -25.27 -8.02 -2.14
CA LEU A 408 -24.75 -6.80 -1.52
C LEU A 408 -24.59 -6.96 0.00
N ALA A 409 -25.61 -7.54 0.68
CA ALA A 409 -25.56 -7.78 2.11
C ALA A 409 -24.40 -8.73 2.49
N VAL A 410 -24.22 -9.82 1.74
CA VAL A 410 -23.10 -10.75 1.94
C VAL A 410 -21.76 -10.08 1.64
N HIS A 411 -21.69 -9.29 0.57
CA HIS A 411 -20.48 -8.55 0.19
C HIS A 411 -20.01 -7.64 1.33
N ASN A 412 -20.93 -6.84 1.90
CA ASN A 412 -20.67 -5.82 2.91
C ASN A 412 -20.52 -6.38 4.35
N ALA A 413 -20.94 -7.64 4.60
CA ALA A 413 -20.93 -8.23 5.94
C ALA A 413 -19.55 -8.52 6.54
N VAL A 414 -18.47 -8.42 5.76
CA VAL A 414 -17.10 -8.56 6.30
C VAL A 414 -16.61 -7.25 6.94
N PRO A 415 -15.75 -7.33 7.98
CA PRO A 415 -15.32 -6.13 8.69
C PRO A 415 -14.33 -5.26 7.91
N GLN A 416 -13.64 -5.79 6.89
CA GLN A 416 -12.74 -5.04 6.00
C GLN A 416 -13.52 -4.32 4.88
N GLY A 417 -12.92 -3.28 4.29
CA GLY A 417 -13.57 -2.43 3.28
C GLY A 417 -12.60 -1.84 2.25
N LEU A 418 -11.63 -2.62 1.76
CA LEU A 418 -10.62 -2.12 0.81
C LEU A 418 -11.16 -2.01 -0.61
N SER A 419 -11.29 -3.15 -1.31
CA SER A 419 -11.70 -3.18 -2.72
C SER A 419 -12.80 -4.19 -2.97
N SER A 420 -13.58 -3.91 -4.01
CA SER A 420 -14.77 -4.65 -4.40
C SER A 420 -14.98 -4.57 -5.91
N ALA A 421 -15.62 -5.59 -6.48
CA ALA A 421 -15.96 -5.60 -7.89
C ALA A 421 -17.33 -6.24 -8.16
N ILE A 422 -17.99 -5.79 -9.22
CA ILE A 422 -19.12 -6.50 -9.83
C ILE A 422 -18.79 -6.81 -11.29
N PHE A 423 -19.14 -8.01 -11.74
CA PHE A 423 -19.17 -8.37 -13.15
C PHE A 423 -20.63 -8.52 -13.60
N THR A 424 -21.06 -7.65 -14.50
CA THR A 424 -22.42 -7.58 -15.04
C THR A 424 -22.43 -6.77 -16.34
N ASN A 425 -23.35 -7.10 -17.25
CA ASN A 425 -23.71 -6.26 -18.40
C ASN A 425 -25.01 -5.49 -18.17
N ASP A 426 -25.65 -5.62 -17.00
CA ASP A 426 -26.82 -4.82 -16.62
C ASP A 426 -26.36 -3.51 -15.97
N MET A 427 -26.65 -2.39 -16.63
CA MET A 427 -26.27 -1.07 -16.13
C MET A 427 -26.92 -0.72 -14.80
N ARG A 428 -28.08 -1.29 -14.47
CA ARG A 428 -28.78 -1.02 -13.20
C ARG A 428 -28.07 -1.68 -12.04
N GLU A 429 -27.61 -2.92 -12.22
CA GLU A 429 -26.82 -3.65 -11.22
C GLU A 429 -25.46 -2.97 -11.02
N ALA A 430 -24.80 -2.55 -12.11
CA ALA A 430 -23.53 -1.85 -12.05
C ALA A 430 -23.63 -0.52 -11.26
N GLU A 431 -24.59 0.34 -11.62
CA GLU A 431 -24.81 1.61 -10.93
C GLU A 431 -25.28 1.41 -9.48
N GLN A 432 -26.16 0.43 -9.23
CA GLN A 432 -26.59 0.11 -7.87
C GLN A 432 -25.40 -0.33 -7.00
N PHE A 433 -24.49 -1.15 -7.53
CA PHE A 433 -23.28 -1.57 -6.84
C PHE A 433 -22.34 -0.40 -6.49
N MET A 434 -22.28 0.62 -7.34
CA MET A 434 -21.48 1.84 -7.10
C MET A 434 -22.23 2.92 -6.28
N SER A 435 -23.52 2.72 -6.01
CA SER A 435 -24.36 3.70 -5.32
C SER A 435 -24.11 3.74 -3.81
N VAL A 436 -24.75 4.69 -3.13
CA VAL A 436 -24.74 4.81 -1.65
C VAL A 436 -25.26 3.57 -0.91
N ALA A 437 -26.08 2.74 -1.56
CA ALA A 437 -26.60 1.49 -1.00
C ALA A 437 -25.87 0.24 -1.53
N GLY A 438 -24.83 0.43 -2.33
CA GLY A 438 -24.05 -0.62 -2.96
C GLY A 438 -22.90 -1.11 -2.10
N SER A 439 -21.75 -1.31 -2.73
CA SER A 439 -20.51 -1.69 -2.05
C SER A 439 -20.07 -0.63 -1.04
N ASP A 440 -19.61 -1.07 0.12
CA ASP A 440 -19.11 -0.22 1.20
C ASP A 440 -17.57 -0.13 1.26
N CYS A 441 -16.90 -0.49 0.16
CA CYS A 441 -15.45 -0.45 0.04
C CYS A 441 -14.93 0.91 -0.45
N GLY A 442 -13.65 1.18 -0.21
CA GLY A 442 -13.00 2.39 -0.74
C GLY A 442 -12.73 2.37 -2.24
N ILE A 443 -12.55 1.17 -2.82
CA ILE A 443 -12.42 0.92 -4.27
C ILE A 443 -13.61 0.07 -4.72
N VAL A 444 -14.37 0.57 -5.70
CA VAL A 444 -15.59 -0.06 -6.21
C VAL A 444 -15.54 -0.11 -7.73
N ASN A 445 -15.43 -1.33 -8.26
CA ASN A 445 -15.13 -1.58 -9.66
C ASN A 445 -16.28 -2.30 -10.40
N VAL A 446 -16.39 -2.06 -11.71
CA VAL A 446 -17.31 -2.75 -12.62
C VAL A 446 -16.52 -3.38 -13.77
N ASN A 447 -16.68 -4.69 -13.98
CA ASN A 447 -16.04 -5.48 -15.05
C ASN A 447 -14.50 -5.43 -15.07
N ILE A 448 -13.89 -5.07 -13.92
CA ILE A 448 -12.46 -5.20 -13.62
C ILE A 448 -12.31 -5.76 -12.20
N GLY A 449 -11.26 -6.55 -11.97
CA GLY A 449 -11.03 -7.21 -10.68
C GLY A 449 -10.71 -6.24 -9.53
N THR A 450 -10.55 -6.80 -8.33
CA THR A 450 -10.31 -6.04 -7.08
C THR A 450 -8.93 -5.37 -7.04
N SER A 451 -7.96 -5.82 -7.83
CA SER A 451 -6.66 -5.14 -8.01
C SER A 451 -6.69 -4.02 -9.06
N GLY A 452 -7.85 -3.69 -9.64
CA GLY A 452 -8.00 -2.58 -10.57
C GLY A 452 -7.92 -1.25 -9.85
N ALA A 453 -6.72 -0.70 -9.72
CA ALA A 453 -6.43 0.62 -9.20
C ALA A 453 -5.20 1.18 -9.93
N GLU A 454 -5.07 2.51 -9.95
CA GLU A 454 -4.01 3.20 -10.68
C GLU A 454 -3.62 4.51 -9.99
N ILE A 455 -2.46 5.06 -10.35
CA ILE A 455 -1.83 6.21 -9.67
C ILE A 455 -2.77 7.41 -9.51
N GLY A 456 -3.62 7.69 -10.51
CA GLY A 456 -4.53 8.84 -10.49
C GLY A 456 -5.65 8.77 -9.45
N GLY A 457 -6.01 7.56 -8.98
CA GLY A 457 -7.04 7.33 -7.98
C GLY A 457 -6.51 7.42 -6.54
N ALA A 458 -7.37 7.82 -5.60
CA ALA A 458 -7.06 7.67 -4.18
C ALA A 458 -7.13 6.18 -3.81
N PHE A 459 -6.01 5.61 -3.39
CA PHE A 459 -5.94 4.21 -2.98
C PHE A 459 -6.19 4.10 -1.48
N GLY A 460 -7.11 3.23 -1.06
CA GLY A 460 -7.34 2.89 0.34
C GLY A 460 -8.77 2.44 0.58
N GLY A 461 -9.09 2.12 1.84
CA GLY A 461 -10.35 1.46 2.20
C GLY A 461 -11.05 2.03 3.41
N GLU A 462 -12.27 1.54 3.63
CA GLU A 462 -13.15 1.87 4.76
C GLU A 462 -13.16 0.77 5.82
N LYS A 463 -13.99 0.94 6.86
CA LYS A 463 -14.18 -0.03 7.95
C LYS A 463 -12.83 -0.39 8.61
N GLU A 464 -12.56 -1.68 8.86
CA GLU A 464 -11.29 -2.10 9.46
C GLU A 464 -10.06 -1.88 8.56
N THR A 465 -10.24 -1.55 7.28
CA THR A 465 -9.12 -1.17 6.41
C THR A 465 -8.51 0.18 6.82
N GLY A 466 -9.23 1.00 7.60
CA GLY A 466 -8.65 2.08 8.40
C GLY A 466 -8.88 3.50 7.90
N GLY A 467 -9.51 3.71 6.74
CA GLY A 467 -9.91 5.03 6.24
C GLY A 467 -8.77 5.86 5.62
N GLY A 468 -7.54 5.32 5.57
CA GLY A 468 -6.42 5.95 4.88
C GLY A 468 -6.70 6.15 3.40
N ARG A 469 -6.01 7.14 2.79
CA ARG A 469 -5.90 7.28 1.34
C ARG A 469 -4.50 7.72 0.93
N GLU A 470 -3.97 7.06 -0.10
CA GLU A 470 -2.65 7.25 -0.69
C GLU A 470 -2.74 7.53 -2.21
N SER A 471 -1.59 7.89 -2.80
CA SER A 471 -1.43 8.12 -4.24
C SER A 471 -2.24 9.31 -4.80
N GLY A 472 -3.34 9.05 -5.51
CA GLY A 472 -3.99 10.01 -6.40
C GLY A 472 -5.04 10.90 -5.75
N SER A 473 -5.86 11.54 -6.59
CA SER A 473 -6.83 12.57 -6.19
C SER A 473 -6.16 13.68 -5.33
N ASP A 474 -6.75 14.00 -4.18
CA ASP A 474 -6.23 14.96 -3.21
C ASP A 474 -5.64 14.30 -1.95
N SER A 475 -5.22 13.04 -2.04
CA SER A 475 -4.57 12.30 -0.94
C SER A 475 -3.34 13.01 -0.38
N TRP A 476 -2.68 13.86 -1.20
CA TRP A 476 -1.59 14.75 -0.79
C TRP A 476 -1.96 15.67 0.40
N LYS A 477 -3.25 15.98 0.59
CA LYS A 477 -3.73 16.77 1.74
C LYS A 477 -3.44 16.09 3.08
N ASN A 478 -3.34 14.76 3.13
CA ASN A 478 -2.99 14.04 4.35
C ASN A 478 -1.56 14.34 4.82
N TYR A 479 -0.68 14.78 3.92
CA TYR A 479 0.71 15.13 4.21
C TYR A 479 0.88 16.60 4.59
N MET A 480 -0.15 17.44 4.45
CA MET A 480 -0.07 18.87 4.73
C MET A 480 -1.07 19.29 5.82
N ARG A 481 -0.89 20.49 6.38
CA ARG A 481 -1.89 21.11 7.26
C ARG A 481 -2.61 22.26 6.56
N ARG A 482 -3.93 22.29 6.72
CA ARG A 482 -4.81 23.35 6.22
C ARG A 482 -4.74 24.56 7.15
N ALA A 483 -4.85 25.77 6.59
CA ALA A 483 -5.05 27.00 7.33
C ALA A 483 -6.10 27.86 6.62
N THR A 484 -7.04 28.43 7.37
CA THR A 484 -7.98 29.44 6.87
C THR A 484 -7.46 30.81 7.26
N ASN A 485 -7.29 31.70 6.28
CA ASN A 485 -6.76 33.03 6.51
C ASN A 485 -7.82 34.06 6.13
N THR A 486 -8.13 34.98 7.04
CA THR A 486 -8.90 36.19 6.75
C THR A 486 -7.97 37.38 6.89
N ILE A 487 -7.91 38.22 5.86
CA ILE A 487 -7.05 39.40 5.80
C ILE A 487 -7.95 40.61 5.73
N ASN A 488 -7.95 41.41 6.79
CA ASN A 488 -8.54 42.74 6.81
C ASN A 488 -7.55 43.71 6.14
N TYR A 489 -7.97 44.34 5.04
CA TYR A 489 -7.22 45.41 4.38
C TYR A 489 -7.94 46.77 4.49
N SER A 490 -9.06 46.82 5.23
CA SER A 490 -9.69 48.08 5.62
C SER A 490 -8.91 48.75 6.75
N ARG A 491 -9.22 50.03 7.00
CA ARG A 491 -8.77 50.76 8.20
C ARG A 491 -9.76 50.63 9.36
N GLU A 492 -10.82 49.87 9.15
CA GLU A 492 -11.91 49.67 10.11
C GLU A 492 -11.68 48.36 10.85
N LEU A 493 -11.87 48.38 12.17
CA LEU A 493 -12.02 47.17 12.96
C LEU A 493 -13.50 47.10 13.35
N PRO A 494 -14.38 46.51 12.51
CA PRO A 494 -15.76 46.32 12.90
C PRO A 494 -15.76 45.44 14.15
N LEU A 495 -16.24 46.03 15.25
CA LEU A 495 -16.27 45.38 16.54
C LEU A 495 -17.22 44.19 16.45
N ALA A 496 -16.73 43.00 16.77
CA ALA A 496 -17.57 41.81 16.81
C ALA A 496 -18.69 42.02 17.85
N GLN A 497 -19.90 41.59 17.50
CA GLN A 497 -21.06 41.53 18.41
C GLN A 497 -21.58 42.89 18.93
N GLY A 498 -21.27 44.01 18.27
CA GLY A 498 -21.82 45.32 18.64
C GLY A 498 -21.25 45.91 19.94
N VAL A 499 -20.17 45.32 20.47
CA VAL A 499 -19.41 45.89 21.60
C VAL A 499 -18.75 47.18 21.11
N LYS A 500 -18.91 48.31 21.80
CA LYS A 500 -18.22 49.57 21.49
C LYS A 500 -17.07 49.79 22.47
N PHE A 501 -15.84 49.90 21.97
CA PHE A 501 -14.67 50.34 22.75
C PHE A 501 -14.41 51.81 22.43
N ASP A 502 -15.36 52.69 22.78
CA ASP A 502 -15.12 54.12 22.74
C ASP A 502 -14.04 54.43 23.81
N VAL A 503 -12.89 54.98 23.37
CA VAL A 503 -11.78 55.47 24.23
C VAL A 503 -11.71 56.99 24.12
#